data_AF-A0A6M1T911-F1
#
_entry.id   AF-A0A6M1T911-F1
#
_cell.length_a   1.000
_cell.length_b   1.000
_cell.length_c   1.000
_cell.angle_alpha   90.00
_cell.angle_beta   90.00
_cell.angle_gamma   90.00
#
_symmetry.space_group_name_H-M   'P 1'
#
loop_
_entity.id
_entity.type
_entity.pdbx_description
1 polymer ?
#
loop_
_entity_poly.entity_id
_entity_poly.type
_entity_poly.pdbx_seq_one_letter_code
_entity_poly.pdbx_strand_id
1 'polypeptide(L)'
;MFYFKSTKKPAPIALSLGILGGTVLIITTLLTSKGFAIFIPYTALIIATFAVLRAVHWSSFSKRFTTSFLTFMVATIILYLFIGIFDAGTILEIPVLGHIWRFGLLAVIGGALSFAVAYLADVGRSQITE
;
A
#
# COMPACT_ATOMS: atom_id res chain seq x y z
N MET A 1 -18.51 -22.24 -16.04
CA MET A 1 -18.20 -21.39 -14.86
C MET A 1 -17.99 -19.97 -15.36
N PHE A 2 -18.85 -19.02 -14.99
CA PHE A 2 -18.81 -17.66 -15.55
C PHE A 2 -17.53 -16.93 -15.14
N TYR A 3 -16.70 -16.57 -16.13
CA TYR A 3 -15.51 -15.76 -15.95
C TYR A 3 -15.95 -14.31 -15.68
N PHE A 4 -16.35 -14.01 -14.44
CA PHE A 4 -16.75 -12.65 -14.08
C PHE A 4 -15.51 -11.75 -14.06
N LYS A 5 -15.23 -11.14 -15.21
CA LYS A 5 -14.25 -10.06 -15.32
C LYS A 5 -14.77 -8.90 -14.48
N SER A 6 -14.20 -8.71 -13.29
CA SER A 6 -14.55 -7.60 -12.42
C SER A 6 -14.46 -6.27 -13.17
N THR A 7 -15.58 -5.55 -13.20
CA THR A 7 -15.72 -4.22 -13.81
C THR A 7 -15.15 -3.11 -12.91
N LYS A 8 -14.79 -3.44 -11.66
CA LYS A 8 -14.23 -2.47 -10.72
C LYS A 8 -12.89 -1.97 -11.24
N LYS A 9 -12.73 -0.64 -11.23
CA LYS A 9 -11.50 0.02 -11.65
C LYS A 9 -10.44 -0.10 -10.53
N PRO A 10 -9.16 -0.34 -10.88
CA PRO A 10 -8.09 -0.50 -9.88
C PRO A 10 -7.81 0.77 -9.09
N ALA A 11 -7.80 1.93 -9.75
CA ALA A 11 -7.48 3.21 -9.15
C ALA A 11 -8.36 3.60 -7.93
N PRO A 12 -9.71 3.59 -7.99
CA PRO A 12 -10.52 3.99 -6.85
C PRO A 12 -10.36 3.06 -5.64
N ILE A 13 -10.23 1.74 -5.86
CA ILE A 13 -9.95 0.79 -4.77
C ILE A 13 -8.60 1.11 -4.13
N ALA A 14 -7.58 1.34 -4.97
CA ALA A 14 -6.25 1.63 -4.49
C ALA A 14 -6.19 2.91 -3.65
N LEU A 15 -6.85 3.97 -4.13
CA LEU A 15 -6.95 5.27 -3.45
C LEU A 15 -7.71 5.16 -2.13
N SER A 16 -8.87 4.48 -2.11
CA SER A 16 -9.64 4.33 -0.87
C SER A 16 -8.84 3.57 0.20
N LEU A 17 -8.21 2.45 -0.17
CA LEU A 17 -7.36 1.70 0.77
C LEU A 17 -6.12 2.49 1.18
N GLY A 18 -5.51 3.21 0.25
CA GLY A 18 -4.33 4.02 0.53
C GLY A 18 -4.63 5.17 1.49
N ILE A 19 -5.75 5.87 1.29
CA ILE A 19 -6.19 6.93 2.20
C ILE A 19 -6.52 6.36 3.58
N LEU A 20 -7.27 5.26 3.65
CA LEU A 20 -7.58 4.61 4.93
C LEU A 20 -6.31 4.15 5.65
N GLY A 21 -5.37 3.51 4.93
CA GLY A 21 -4.08 3.10 5.47
C GLY A 21 -3.24 4.27 5.96
N GLY A 22 -3.17 5.35 5.18
CA GLY A 22 -2.48 6.59 5.55
C GLY A 22 -3.06 7.22 6.82
N THR A 23 -4.39 7.29 6.94
CA THR A 23 -5.05 7.80 8.14
C THR A 23 -4.74 6.96 9.38
N VAL A 24 -4.79 5.63 9.28
CA VAL A 24 -4.44 4.74 10.40
C VAL A 24 -2.98 4.89 10.79
N LEU A 25 -2.08 5.06 9.81
CA LEU A 25 -0.66 5.32 10.06
C LEU A 25 -0.46 6.63 10.83
N ILE A 26 -1.13 7.72 10.43
CA ILE A 26 -1.10 9.01 11.13
C ILE A 26 -1.60 8.87 12.58
N ILE A 27 -2.75 8.22 12.77
CA ILE A 27 -3.29 7.99 14.12
C ILE A 27 -2.29 7.20 14.96
N THR A 28 -1.66 6.18 14.37
CA THR A 28 -0.64 5.39 15.06
C THR A 28 0.53 6.28 15.49
N THR A 29 1.07 7.12 14.61
CA THR A 29 2.17 8.03 14.95
C THR A 29 1.81 9.04 16.04
N LEU A 30 0.55 9.49 16.09
CA LEU A 30 0.08 10.40 17.14
C LEU A 30 -0.06 9.71 18.49
N LEU A 31 -0.44 8.43 18.51
CA LEU A 31 -0.69 7.67 19.73
C LEU A 31 0.55 6.96 20.28
N THR A 32 1.60 6.78 19.47
CA THR A 32 2.77 6.00 19.86
C THR A 32 4.08 6.76 19.64
N SER A 33 4.90 6.81 20.69
CA SER A 33 6.28 7.31 20.60
C SER A 33 7.27 6.25 20.16
N LYS A 34 6.82 4.99 20.00
CA LYS A 34 7.67 3.86 19.61
C LYS A 34 7.67 3.71 18.10
N GLY A 35 8.77 4.07 17.45
CA GLY A 35 8.92 3.96 15.99
C GLY A 35 8.59 2.56 15.43
N PHE A 36 8.85 1.49 16.19
CA PHE A 36 8.55 0.12 15.77
C PHE A 36 7.05 -0.19 15.67
N ALA A 37 6.19 0.53 16.39
CA ALA A 37 4.75 0.29 16.34
C ALA A 37 4.16 0.63 14.96
N ILE A 38 4.87 1.40 14.12
CA ILE A 38 4.44 1.74 12.76
C ILE A 38 4.39 0.53 11.81
N PHE A 39 5.11 -0.56 12.12
CA PHE A 39 5.05 -1.76 11.31
C PHE A 39 3.71 -2.49 11.41
N ILE A 40 2.96 -2.30 12.50
CA ILE A 40 1.64 -2.90 12.70
C ILE A 40 0.63 -2.41 11.66
N PRO A 41 0.36 -1.09 11.52
CA PRO A 41 -0.58 -0.59 10.51
C PRO A 41 -0.11 -0.85 9.08
N TYR A 42 1.20 -0.85 8.80
CA TYR A 42 1.71 -1.27 7.49
C TYR A 42 1.38 -2.74 7.20
N THR A 43 1.59 -3.64 8.15
CA THR A 43 1.24 -5.06 8.01
C THR A 43 -0.26 -5.24 7.80
N ALA A 44 -1.08 -4.53 8.59
CA ALA A 44 -2.53 -4.54 8.44
C ALA A 44 -2.97 -4.04 7.05
N LEU A 45 -2.35 -2.99 6.52
CA LEU A 45 -2.61 -2.47 5.18
C LEU A 45 -2.29 -3.50 4.10
N ILE A 46 -1.16 -4.21 4.21
CA ILE A 46 -0.77 -5.26 3.27
C ILE A 46 -1.76 -6.43 3.30
N ILE A 47 -2.16 -6.89 4.49
CA ILE A 47 -3.16 -7.95 4.66
C ILE A 47 -4.52 -7.53 4.09
N ALA A 48 -4.97 -6.32 4.40
CA ALA A 48 -6.24 -5.79 3.88
C ALA A 48 -6.21 -5.68 2.35
N THR A 49 -5.11 -5.21 1.78
CA THR A 49 -4.90 -5.13 0.32
C THR A 49 -4.96 -6.52 -0.31
N PHE A 50 -4.27 -7.50 0.28
CA PHE A 50 -4.31 -8.88 -0.17
C PHE A 50 -5.75 -9.45 -0.15
N ALA A 51 -6.48 -9.25 0.95
CA ALA A 51 -7.87 -9.70 1.08
C ALA A 51 -8.79 -9.07 0.03
N VAL A 52 -8.65 -7.76 -0.23
CA VAL A 52 -9.42 -7.07 -1.28
C VAL A 52 -9.07 -7.59 -2.67
N LEU A 53 -7.79 -7.82 -2.97
CA LEU A 53 -7.38 -8.38 -4.26
C LEU A 53 -7.94 -9.79 -4.49
N ARG A 54 -7.99 -10.60 -3.43
CA ARG A 54 -8.66 -11.92 -3.46
C ARG A 54 -10.16 -11.78 -3.72
N ALA A 55 -10.83 -10.82 -3.08
CA ALA A 55 -12.27 -10.61 -3.24
C ALA A 55 -12.66 -10.04 -4.63
N VAL A 56 -11.81 -9.23 -5.25
CA VAL A 56 -12.12 -8.54 -6.52
C VAL A 56 -11.87 -9.41 -7.76
N HIS A 57 -11.11 -10.50 -7.64
CA HIS A 57 -10.92 -11.50 -8.70
C HIS A 57 -10.37 -10.95 -10.03
N TRP A 58 -9.42 -10.02 -10.02
CA TRP A 58 -8.73 -9.64 -11.26
C TRP A 58 -7.80 -10.77 -11.75
N SER A 59 -7.88 -11.09 -13.04
CA SER A 59 -7.01 -12.07 -13.70
C SER A 59 -5.63 -11.50 -14.06
N SER A 60 -5.58 -10.24 -14.47
CA SER A 60 -4.33 -9.58 -14.85
C SER A 60 -3.42 -9.34 -13.63
N PHE A 61 -2.18 -9.81 -13.70
CA PHE A 61 -1.13 -9.50 -12.72
C PHE A 61 -0.93 -7.99 -12.59
N SER A 62 -0.82 -7.28 -13.71
CA SER A 62 -0.59 -5.83 -13.74
C SER A 62 -1.63 -5.05 -12.94
N LYS A 63 -2.91 -5.42 -13.01
CA LYS A 63 -3.96 -4.75 -12.21
C LYS A 63 -3.81 -4.96 -10.72
N ARG A 64 -3.39 -6.15 -10.30
CA ARG A 64 -3.20 -6.50 -8.89
C ARG A 64 -1.97 -5.81 -8.34
N PHE A 65 -0.88 -5.86 -9.08
CA PHE A 65 0.36 -5.16 -8.75
C PHE A 65 0.13 -3.66 -8.63
N THR A 66 -0.44 -3.02 -9.66
CA THR A 66 -0.64 -1.56 -9.62
C THR A 66 -1.60 -1.13 -8.52
N THR A 67 -2.63 -1.91 -8.22
CA THR A 67 -3.54 -1.60 -7.10
C THR A 67 -2.80 -1.69 -5.77
N SER A 68 -2.08 -2.78 -5.51
CA SER A 68 -1.33 -2.94 -4.26
C SER A 68 -0.25 -1.88 -4.10
N PHE A 69 0.49 -1.63 -5.17
CA PHE A 69 1.58 -0.64 -5.18
C PHE A 69 1.04 0.77 -4.96
N LEU A 70 -0.04 1.14 -5.66
CA LEU A 70 -0.65 2.46 -5.50
C LEU A 70 -1.26 2.63 -4.10
N THR A 71 -1.91 1.61 -3.53
CA THR A 71 -2.37 1.64 -2.14
C THR A 71 -1.23 1.91 -1.17
N PHE A 72 -0.13 1.18 -1.30
CA PHE A 72 1.05 1.36 -0.46
C PHE A 72 1.63 2.77 -0.61
N MET A 73 1.89 3.20 -1.84
CA MET A 73 2.48 4.51 -2.11
C MET A 73 1.62 5.66 -1.61
N VAL A 74 0.30 5.59 -1.81
CA VAL A 74 -0.63 6.63 -1.31
C VAL A 74 -0.59 6.70 0.21
N ALA A 75 -0.67 5.56 0.90
CA ALA A 75 -0.60 5.52 2.37
C ALA A 75 0.72 6.09 2.89
N THR A 76 1.83 5.71 2.25
CA THR A 76 3.16 6.19 2.60
C THR A 76 3.36 7.68 2.32
N ILE A 77 2.87 8.19 1.19
CA ILE A 77 2.94 9.63 0.87
C ILE A 77 2.15 10.45 1.88
N ILE A 78 0.93 10.01 2.22
CA ILE A 78 0.09 10.68 3.23
C ILE A 78 0.83 10.78 4.56
N LEU A 79 1.39 9.65 5.04
CA LEU A 79 2.18 9.63 6.26
C LEU A 79 3.43 10.51 6.16
N TYR A 80 4.14 10.46 5.04
CA TYR A 80 5.37 11.23 4.83
C TYR A 80 5.11 12.73 4.88
N LEU A 81 4.04 13.19 4.22
CA LEU A 81 3.63 14.59 4.26
C LEU A 81 3.21 14.99 5.67
N PHE A 82 2.47 14.13 6.39
CA PHE A 82 2.10 14.41 7.76
C PHE A 82 3.32 14.63 8.66
N ILE A 83 4.28 13.70 8.63
CA ILE A 83 5.50 13.81 9.44
C ILE A 83 6.32 15.03 9.03
N GLY A 84 6.46 15.27 7.73
CA GLY A 84 7.27 16.35 7.18
C GLY A 84 6.70 17.75 7.43
N ILE A 85 5.37 17.89 7.47
CA ILE A 85 4.68 19.19 7.66
C ILE A 85 4.42 19.44 9.16
N PHE A 86 3.86 18.46 9.87
CA PHE A 86 3.25 18.69 11.19
C PHE A 86 4.06 18.15 12.36
N ASP A 87 4.83 17.09 12.18
CA ASP A 87 5.55 16.44 13.28
C ASP A 87 6.99 16.96 13.39
N ALA A 88 7.82 16.66 12.38
CA ALA A 88 9.23 17.01 12.39
C ALA A 88 9.53 18.37 11.73
N GLY A 89 8.63 18.88 10.87
CA GLY A 89 8.83 20.15 10.16
C GLY A 89 9.96 20.13 9.10
N THR A 90 10.44 18.96 8.73
CA THR A 90 11.70 18.79 7.96
C THR A 90 11.58 18.97 6.44
N ILE A 91 10.39 19.29 5.91
CA ILE A 91 10.18 19.38 4.45
C ILE A 91 11.06 20.43 3.77
N LEU A 92 11.35 21.53 4.43
CA LEU A 92 12.17 22.61 3.86
C LEU A 92 13.66 22.48 4.23
N GLU A 93 13.97 21.67 5.24
CA GLU A 93 15.35 21.48 5.72
C GLU A 93 16.11 20.44 4.89
N ILE A 94 15.38 19.48 4.33
CA ILE A 94 15.97 18.34 3.63
C ILE A 94 16.05 18.67 2.14
N PRO A 95 17.23 18.48 1.51
CA PRO A 95 17.36 18.74 0.08
C PRO A 95 16.42 17.83 -0.72
N VAL A 96 15.95 18.32 -1.87
CA VAL A 96 15.05 17.57 -2.77
C VAL A 96 15.57 16.17 -3.08
N LEU A 97 16.89 16.03 -3.25
CA LEU A 97 17.53 14.73 -3.48
C LEU A 97 17.33 13.75 -2.30
N GLY A 98 17.31 14.25 -1.06
CA GLY A 98 17.02 13.47 0.14
C GLY A 98 15.58 12.95 0.16
N HIS A 99 14.62 13.76 -0.30
CA HIS A 99 13.24 13.31 -0.51
C HIS A 99 13.15 12.22 -1.58
N ILE A 100 13.80 12.44 -2.73
CA ILE A 100 13.82 11.49 -3.84
C ILE A 100 14.37 10.13 -3.39
N TRP A 101 15.50 10.12 -2.66
CA TRP A 101 16.09 8.88 -2.16
C TRP A 101 15.16 8.10 -1.25
N ARG A 102 14.49 8.77 -0.30
CA ARG A 102 13.54 8.13 0.62
C ARG A 102 12.32 7.58 -0.10
N PHE A 103 11.73 8.36 -1.00
CA PHE A 103 10.61 7.88 -1.83
C PHE A 103 11.04 6.74 -2.75
N GLY A 104 12.25 6.78 -3.31
CA GLY A 104 12.81 5.70 -4.11
C GLY A 104 12.95 4.41 -3.31
N LEU A 105 13.52 4.48 -2.11
CA LEU A 105 13.64 3.33 -1.21
C LEU A 105 12.26 2.76 -0.86
N LEU A 106 11.30 3.62 -0.51
CA LEU A 106 9.93 3.22 -0.21
C LEU A 106 9.24 2.60 -1.43
N ALA A 107 9.48 3.11 -2.63
CA ALA A 107 8.96 2.54 -3.86
C ALA A 107 9.57 1.15 -4.15
N VAL A 108 10.84 0.92 -3.85
CA VAL A 108 11.47 -0.41 -3.99
C VAL A 108 10.86 -1.40 -2.99
N ILE A 109 10.74 -1.01 -1.72
CA ILE A 109 10.14 -1.85 -0.67
C ILE A 109 8.67 -2.15 -1.01
N GLY A 110 7.90 -1.10 -1.32
CA GLY A 110 6.51 -1.21 -1.73
C GLY A 110 6.35 -2.07 -2.98
N GLY A 111 7.24 -1.92 -3.95
CA GLY A 111 7.27 -2.73 -5.16
C GLY A 111 7.48 -4.22 -4.87
N ALA A 112 8.45 -4.56 -4.02
CA ALA A 112 8.71 -5.94 -3.62
C ALA A 112 7.52 -6.55 -2.86
N LEU A 113 6.95 -5.82 -1.91
CA LEU A 113 5.76 -6.26 -1.16
C LEU A 113 4.55 -6.43 -2.09
N SER A 114 4.29 -5.46 -2.97
CA SER A 114 3.17 -5.49 -3.92
C SER A 114 3.33 -6.59 -4.96
N PHE A 115 4.55 -6.91 -5.37
CA PHE A 115 4.83 -8.07 -6.21
C PHE A 115 4.42 -9.36 -5.50
N ALA A 116 4.89 -9.57 -4.26
CA ALA A 116 4.55 -10.73 -3.47
C ALA A 116 3.03 -10.86 -3.25
N VAL A 117 2.36 -9.76 -2.87
CA VAL A 117 0.90 -9.72 -2.69
C VAL A 117 0.16 -10.05 -3.98
N ALA A 118 0.55 -9.45 -5.11
CA ALA A 118 -0.10 -9.68 -6.40
C ALA A 118 0.05 -11.13 -6.88
N TYR A 119 1.23 -11.70 -6.67
CA TYR A 119 1.55 -13.09 -6.98
C TYR A 119 0.75 -14.06 -6.09
N LEU A 120 0.83 -13.90 -4.77
CA LEU A 120 0.14 -14.77 -3.80
C LEU A 120 -1.39 -14.69 -3.94
N ALA A 121 -1.93 -13.53 -4.34
CA ALA A 121 -3.36 -13.38 -4.61
C ALA A 121 -3.83 -14.26 -5.79
N ASP A 122 -2.91 -14.74 -6.65
CA ASP A 122 -3.18 -15.73 -7.69
C ASP A 122 -2.93 -17.17 -7.25
N VAL A 123 -1.81 -17.43 -6.57
CA VAL A 123 -1.34 -18.79 -6.32
C VAL A 123 -2.40 -19.63 -5.62
N GLY A 124 -3.02 -19.09 -4.56
CA GLY A 124 -4.10 -19.78 -3.84
C GLY A 124 -5.43 -19.87 -4.60
N ARG A 125 -5.52 -19.47 -5.88
CA ARG A 125 -6.68 -19.72 -6.75
C ARG A 125 -6.46 -20.95 -7.62
N SER A 126 -5.24 -21.15 -8.12
CA SER A 126 -4.90 -22.30 -8.99
C SER A 126 -5.15 -23.66 -8.33
N GLN A 127 -4.99 -23.73 -7.00
CA GLN A 127 -5.08 -24.96 -6.20
C GLN A 127 -6.52 -25.38 -5.84
N ILE A 128 -7.53 -24.52 -6.04
CA ILE A 128 -8.94 -24.81 -5.68
C ILE A 128 -9.74 -25.22 -6.93
N THR A 129 -9.10 -25.22 -8.09
CA THR A 129 -9.72 -25.53 -9.39
C THR A 129 -9.30 -26.89 -9.96
N GLU A 130 -8.54 -27.67 -9.19
CA GLU A 130 -8.33 -29.12 -9.41
C GLU A 130 -9.29 -29.91 -8.51
#